data_AF-A0A4C1WDX4-F1
#
_entry.id   AF-A0A4C1WDX4-F1
#
_cell.length_a   1.000
_cell.length_b   1.000
_cell.length_c   1.000
_cell.angle_alpha   90.00
_cell.angle_beta   90.00
_cell.angle_gamma   90.00
#
_symmetry.space_group_name_H-M   'P 1'
#
loop_
_entity.id
_entity.type
_entity.pdbx_description
1 polymer ?
#
loop_
_entity_poly.entity_id
_entity_poly.type
_entity_poly.pdbx_seq_one_letter_code
_entity_poly.pdbx_strand_id
1 'polypeptide(L)'
;MCIRPVMTYASPVFAHARPDILYDLQIVQNKFCRRAADAPWYVKNSVVHRDLELPTISKYMKDASERFFDVACSHPNPVIVSAVSYEPPPPSHFYRRPRNVLLDPPDNLTVEVINPVRSPRLPESPLKLQSVLLASRDLLCRGVCLYIQDTHRAVTRRRHHYVQMAAF
;
A
#
# COMPACT_ATOMS: atom_id res chain seq x y z
N MET A 1 -9.83 -9.13 -7.37
CA MET A 1 -8.82 -10.18 -7.06
C MET A 1 -7.84 -10.35 -8.23
N CYS A 2 -7.09 -9.30 -8.61
CA CYS A 2 -6.26 -9.31 -9.83
C CYS A 2 -4.82 -8.82 -9.62
N ILE A 3 -4.48 -8.28 -8.44
CA ILE A 3 -3.13 -7.75 -8.18
C ILE A 3 -2.15 -8.88 -7.83
N ARG A 4 -2.60 -9.89 -7.07
CA ARG A 4 -1.71 -10.94 -6.54
C ARG A 4 -0.98 -11.75 -7.62
N PRO A 5 -1.63 -12.25 -8.70
CA PRO A 5 -0.95 -13.03 -9.72
C PRO A 5 0.13 -12.23 -10.47
N VAL A 6 -0.17 -10.96 -10.79
CA VAL A 6 0.76 -10.04 -11.47
C VAL A 6 1.96 -9.77 -10.59
N MET A 7 1.73 -9.54 -9.30
CA MET A 7 2.81 -9.34 -8.32
C MET A 7 3.65 -10.60 -8.12
N THR A 8 3.07 -11.81 -8.15
CA THR A 8 3.83 -13.06 -8.01
C THR A 8 4.87 -13.22 -9.12
N TYR A 9 4.43 -13.05 -10.37
CA TYR A 9 5.32 -13.20 -11.53
C TYR A 9 6.42 -12.15 -11.53
N ALA A 10 6.04 -10.92 -11.23
CA ALA A 10 6.96 -9.79 -11.33
C ALA A 10 7.84 -9.61 -10.07
N SER A 11 7.58 -10.40 -9.01
CA SER A 11 8.25 -10.27 -7.72
C SER A 11 9.77 -10.41 -7.80
N PRO A 12 10.37 -11.47 -8.39
CA PRO A 12 11.82 -11.61 -8.40
C PRO A 12 12.52 -10.45 -9.12
N VAL A 13 11.85 -9.81 -10.08
CA VAL A 13 12.38 -8.68 -10.86
C VAL A 13 12.20 -7.35 -10.13
N PHE A 14 11.01 -7.12 -9.56
CA PHE A 14 10.65 -5.84 -8.92
C PHE A 14 10.84 -5.82 -7.41
N ALA A 15 11.23 -6.92 -6.78
CA ALA A 15 11.47 -6.98 -5.35
C ALA A 15 12.49 -5.92 -4.90
N HIS A 16 13.40 -5.51 -5.80
CA HIS A 16 14.34 -4.44 -5.56
C HIS A 16 13.95 -3.08 -6.18
N ALA A 17 12.65 -2.84 -6.41
CA ALA A 17 12.16 -1.54 -6.85
C ALA A 17 12.54 -0.44 -5.85
N ARG A 18 12.54 0.81 -6.33
CA ARG A 18 12.76 1.97 -5.46
C ARG A 18 11.72 2.00 -4.34
N PRO A 19 12.11 2.30 -3.08
CA PRO A 19 11.21 2.29 -1.94
C PRO A 19 10.01 3.23 -2.12
N ASP A 20 10.20 4.36 -2.82
CA ASP A 20 9.14 5.31 -3.16
C ASP A 20 7.98 4.64 -3.92
N ILE A 21 8.29 3.78 -4.90
CA ILE A 21 7.30 3.09 -5.73
C ILE A 21 6.59 2.01 -4.90
N LEU A 22 7.33 1.29 -4.04
CA LEU A 22 6.75 0.31 -3.13
C LEU A 22 5.80 0.97 -2.13
N TYR A 23 6.12 2.16 -1.66
CA TYR A 23 5.26 2.95 -0.78
C TYR A 23 3.96 3.36 -1.47
N ASP A 24 4.02 3.83 -2.73
CA ASP A 24 2.83 4.17 -3.52
C ASP A 24 1.93 2.95 -3.75
N LEU A 25 2.53 1.80 -4.08
CA LEU A 25 1.80 0.53 -4.20
C LEU A 25 1.13 0.15 -2.86
N GLN A 26 1.82 0.35 -1.74
CA GLN A 26 1.26 0.08 -0.41
C GLN A 26 0.07 1.00 -0.10
N ILE A 27 0.10 2.27 -0.51
CA ILE A 27 -1.03 3.19 -0.38
C ILE A 27 -2.25 2.65 -1.14
N VAL A 28 -2.05 2.12 -2.36
CA VAL A 28 -3.13 1.52 -3.15
C VAL A 28 -3.70 0.29 -2.44
N GLN A 29 -2.85 -0.60 -1.91
CA GLN A 29 -3.31 -1.75 -1.13
C GLN A 29 -4.09 -1.32 0.11
N ASN A 30 -3.59 -0.34 0.87
CA ASN A 30 -4.23 0.17 2.08
C ASN A 30 -5.63 0.72 1.78
N LYS A 31 -5.76 1.53 0.71
CA LYS A 31 -7.06 2.06 0.27
C LYS A 31 -8.02 0.95 -0.12
N PHE A 32 -7.55 -0.06 -0.84
CA PHE A 32 -8.35 -1.21 -1.23
C PHE A 32 -8.84 -2.00 -0.01
N CYS A 33 -7.93 -2.35 0.91
CA CYS A 33 -8.26 -3.10 2.12
C CYS A 33 -9.29 -2.37 2.98
N ARG A 34 -9.15 -1.05 3.12
CA ARG A 34 -10.10 -0.23 3.90
C ARG A 34 -11.48 -0.18 3.29
N ARG A 35 -11.59 -0.10 1.96
CA ARG A 35 -12.88 -0.18 1.27
C ARG A 35 -13.50 -1.57 1.39
N ALA A 36 -12.68 -2.63 1.34
CA ALA A 36 -13.17 -4.00 1.46
C ALA A 36 -13.67 -4.32 2.89
N ALA A 37 -13.02 -3.79 3.92
CA ALA A 37 -13.40 -3.96 5.32
C ALA A 37 -14.40 -2.90 5.83
N ASP A 38 -14.84 -1.96 4.97
CA ASP A 38 -15.62 -0.77 5.33
C ASP A 38 -15.06 -0.01 6.56
N ALA A 39 -13.73 0.09 6.64
CA ALA A 39 -13.04 0.56 7.83
C ALA A 39 -13.01 2.11 7.92
N PRO A 40 -13.43 2.71 9.06
CA PRO A 40 -13.34 4.15 9.29
C PRO A 40 -11.91 4.70 9.26
N TRP A 41 -11.77 6.02 9.02
CA TRP A 41 -10.47 6.66 8.81
C TRP A 41 -9.50 6.58 10.01
N TYR A 42 -9.99 6.40 11.22
CA TYR A 42 -9.19 6.30 12.45
C TYR A 42 -8.68 4.88 12.75
N VAL A 43 -9.15 3.87 12.00
CA VAL A 43 -8.64 2.50 12.15
C VAL A 43 -7.24 2.41 11.54
N LYS A 44 -6.28 1.94 12.35
CA LYS A 44 -4.88 1.74 11.95
C LYS A 44 -4.77 0.69 10.84
N ASN A 45 -3.89 0.93 9.87
CA ASN A 45 -3.66 -0.02 8.77
C ASN A 45 -3.17 -1.38 9.29
N SER A 46 -2.35 -1.42 10.35
CA SER A 46 -1.87 -2.68 10.94
C SER A 46 -3.01 -3.57 11.48
N VAL A 47 -4.10 -2.98 11.97
CA VAL A 47 -5.29 -3.72 12.41
C VAL A 47 -6.02 -4.31 11.20
N VAL A 48 -6.26 -3.49 10.17
CA VAL A 48 -6.91 -3.95 8.91
C VAL A 48 -6.11 -5.09 8.26
N HIS A 49 -4.78 -4.99 8.24
CA HIS A 49 -3.91 -6.03 7.70
C HIS A 49 -3.95 -7.33 8.52
N ARG A 50 -4.08 -7.23 9.84
CA ARG A 50 -4.22 -8.39 10.72
C ARG A 50 -5.56 -9.08 10.53
N ASP A 51 -6.66 -8.31 10.54
CA ASP A 51 -8.01 -8.85 10.45
C ASP A 51 -8.28 -9.49 9.08
N LEU A 52 -7.67 -8.97 8.02
CA LEU A 52 -7.73 -9.54 6.67
C LEU A 52 -6.66 -10.61 6.39
N GLU A 53 -5.76 -10.87 7.35
CA GLU A 53 -4.59 -11.76 7.18
C GLU A 53 -3.74 -11.43 5.93
N LEU A 54 -3.70 -10.14 5.56
CA LEU A 54 -3.04 -9.68 4.33
C LEU A 54 -1.61 -9.19 4.60
N PRO A 55 -0.59 -9.81 3.99
CA PRO A 55 0.77 -9.29 4.06
C PRO A 55 0.87 -7.95 3.33
N THR A 56 1.75 -7.08 3.84
CA THR A 56 2.26 -5.88 3.15
C THR A 56 2.85 -6.27 1.79
N ILE A 57 2.82 -5.38 0.81
CA ILE A 57 3.38 -5.64 -0.53
C ILE A 57 4.86 -6.03 -0.44
N SER A 58 5.66 -5.29 0.32
CA SER A 58 7.09 -5.56 0.47
C SER A 58 7.36 -6.94 1.06
N LYS A 59 6.62 -7.33 2.11
CA LYS A 59 6.69 -8.69 2.68
C LYS A 59 6.34 -9.73 1.63
N TYR A 60 5.21 -9.55 0.95
CA TYR A 60 4.78 -10.49 -0.08
C TYR A 60 5.81 -10.64 -1.20
N MET A 61 6.44 -9.53 -1.60
CA MET A 61 7.48 -9.55 -2.64
C MET A 61 8.76 -10.23 -2.15
N LYS A 62 9.15 -10.02 -0.88
CA LYS A 62 10.28 -10.73 -0.27
C LYS A 62 10.01 -12.24 -0.23
N ASP A 63 8.89 -12.64 0.35
CA ASP A 63 8.50 -14.04 0.49
C ASP A 63 8.38 -14.75 -0.88
N ALA A 64 7.81 -14.08 -1.89
CA ALA A 64 7.70 -14.63 -3.24
C ALA A 64 9.08 -14.75 -3.93
N SER A 65 9.98 -13.80 -3.68
CA SER A 65 11.33 -13.84 -4.23
C SER A 65 12.18 -14.91 -3.58
N GLU A 66 12.08 -15.07 -2.26
CA GLU A 66 12.75 -16.13 -1.51
C GLU A 66 12.37 -17.51 -2.06
N ARG A 67 11.07 -17.78 -2.18
CA ARG A 67 10.57 -19.03 -2.79
C ARG A 67 11.08 -19.25 -4.20
N PHE A 68 11.18 -18.19 -5.01
CA PHE A 68 11.72 -18.30 -6.37
C PHE A 68 13.20 -18.70 -6.35
N PHE A 69 14.01 -18.08 -5.48
CA PHE A 69 15.43 -18.41 -5.36
C PHE A 69 15.65 -19.80 -4.73
N ASP A 70 14.83 -20.23 -3.78
CA ASP A 70 14.91 -21.58 -3.20
C ASP A 70 14.66 -22.68 -4.26
N VAL A 71 13.66 -22.47 -5.12
CA VAL A 71 13.39 -23.37 -6.25
C VAL A 71 14.53 -23.33 -7.26
N ALA A 72 15.09 -22.16 -7.55
CA ALA A 72 16.20 -22.04 -8.48
C ALA A 72 17.50 -22.68 -7.93
N CYS A 73 17.74 -22.61 -6.62
CA CYS A 73 18.86 -23.27 -5.93
C CYS A 73 18.76 -24.80 -5.94
N SER A 74 17.54 -25.36 -5.93
CA SER A 74 17.29 -26.81 -5.93
C SER A 74 17.11 -27.40 -7.33
N HIS A 75 17.28 -26.61 -8.38
CA HIS A 75 17.04 -27.04 -9.75
C HIS A 75 18.10 -28.06 -10.23
N PRO A 76 17.75 -29.12 -10.97
CA PRO A 76 18.71 -30.09 -11.51
C PRO A 76 19.71 -29.50 -12.53
N ASN A 77 19.52 -28.25 -12.97
CA ASN A 77 20.36 -27.64 -13.99
C ASN A 77 21.46 -26.80 -13.31
N PRO A 78 22.75 -27.19 -13.44
CA PRO A 78 23.84 -26.51 -12.76
C PRO A 78 24.01 -25.05 -13.21
N VAL A 79 23.58 -24.69 -14.43
CA VAL A 79 23.66 -23.31 -14.94
C VAL A 79 22.69 -22.38 -14.20
N ILE A 80 21.52 -22.89 -13.81
CA ILE A 80 20.54 -22.10 -13.06
C ILE A 80 21.04 -21.89 -11.63
N VAL A 81 21.56 -22.96 -11.00
CA VAL A 81 22.12 -22.90 -9.65
C VAL A 81 23.30 -21.92 -9.60
N SER A 82 24.22 -21.98 -10.58
CA SER A 82 25.37 -21.07 -10.63
C SER A 82 24.98 -19.61 -10.86
N ALA A 83 23.91 -19.35 -11.61
CA ALA A 83 23.38 -18.00 -11.79
C ALA A 83 22.81 -17.39 -10.50
N VAL A 84 22.22 -18.22 -9.62
CA VAL A 84 21.71 -17.76 -8.31
C VAL A 84 22.86 -17.43 -7.36
N SER A 85 23.92 -18.24 -7.34
CA SER A 85 25.11 -18.05 -6.48
C SER A 85 26.16 -17.09 -7.07
N TYR A 86 25.92 -16.52 -8.24
CA TYR A 86 26.88 -15.65 -8.89
C TYR A 86 27.02 -14.32 -8.14
N GLU A 87 28.20 -14.10 -7.57
CA GLU A 87 28.61 -12.81 -7.01
C GLU A 87 29.60 -12.16 -7.99
N PRO A 88 29.25 -11.04 -8.64
CA PRO A 88 30.19 -10.33 -9.48
C PRO A 88 31.31 -9.72 -8.62
N PRO A 89 32.55 -9.64 -9.13
CA PRO A 89 33.63 -8.94 -8.43
C PRO A 89 33.19 -7.50 -8.14
N PRO A 90 33.50 -6.95 -6.95
CA PRO A 90 33.01 -5.63 -6.53
C PRO A 90 33.50 -4.56 -7.52
N PRO A 91 32.62 -3.92 -8.28
CA PRO A 91 32.99 -2.76 -9.07
C PRO A 91 33.16 -1.57 -8.12
N SER A 92 33.79 -0.49 -8.60
CA SER A 92 33.80 0.80 -7.90
C SER A 92 32.39 1.34 -7.57
N HIS A 93 31.35 0.79 -8.19
CA HIS A 93 29.94 1.02 -7.88
C HIS A 93 29.20 -0.29 -7.53
N PHE A 94 28.55 -0.31 -6.38
CA PHE A 94 27.65 -1.40 -5.98
C PHE A 94 26.39 -1.40 -6.84
N TYR A 95 26.28 -2.34 -7.79
CA TYR A 95 25.03 -2.61 -8.49
C TYR A 95 24.16 -3.56 -7.65
N ARG A 96 22.97 -3.08 -7.28
CA ARG A 96 21.97 -3.86 -6.55
C ARG A 96 21.43 -4.99 -7.43
N ARG A 97 21.41 -6.22 -6.90
CA ARG A 97 20.92 -7.42 -7.61
C ARG A 97 19.56 -7.86 -7.07
N PRO A 98 18.73 -8.55 -7.86
CA PRO A 98 17.47 -9.13 -7.41
C PRO A 98 17.54 -9.90 -6.09
N ARG A 99 18.63 -10.66 -5.86
CA ARG A 99 18.85 -11.43 -4.63
C ARG A 99 19.11 -10.58 -3.38
N ASN A 100 19.53 -9.31 -3.55
CA ASN A 100 19.84 -8.42 -2.42
C ASN A 100 18.60 -8.05 -1.60
N VAL A 101 17.40 -8.28 -2.14
CA VAL A 101 16.14 -8.04 -1.44
C VAL A 101 16.00 -8.92 -0.18
N LEU A 102 16.66 -10.08 -0.17
CA LEU A 102 16.74 -10.95 1.01
C LEU A 102 17.57 -10.33 2.15
N LEU A 103 18.42 -9.34 1.84
CA LEU A 103 19.27 -8.64 2.81
C LEU A 103 18.65 -7.31 3.27
N ASP A 104 17.60 -6.83 2.60
CA ASP A 104 16.97 -5.57 2.94
C ASP A 104 16.21 -5.67 4.27
N PRO A 105 16.29 -4.66 5.17
CA PRO A 105 15.51 -4.65 6.40
C PRO A 105 13.99 -4.62 6.10
N PRO A 106 13.14 -5.16 6.99
CA PRO A 106 11.69 -5.11 6.83
C PRO A 106 11.14 -3.69 7.05
N ASP A 107 10.11 -3.32 6.29
CA ASP A 107 9.47 -2.00 6.43
C ASP A 107 8.75 -1.85 7.77
N ASN A 108 8.61 -0.62 8.26
CA ASN A 108 8.01 -0.30 9.56
C ASN A 108 6.61 -0.92 9.78
N LEU A 109 5.72 -0.85 8.78
CA LEU A 109 4.39 -1.47 8.85
C LEU A 109 4.48 -2.99 9.00
N THR A 110 5.46 -3.61 8.33
CA THR A 110 5.71 -5.05 8.41
C THR A 110 6.20 -5.43 9.80
N VAL A 111 7.05 -4.60 10.41
CA VAL A 111 7.52 -4.78 11.79
C VAL A 111 6.34 -4.69 12.77
N GLU A 112 5.42 -3.74 12.59
CA GLU A 112 4.22 -3.62 13.44
C GLU A 112 3.25 -4.80 13.30
N VAL A 113 3.16 -5.40 12.11
CA VAL A 113 2.33 -6.58 11.86
C VAL A 113 2.96 -7.84 12.46
N ILE A 114 4.29 -8.01 12.36
CA ILE A 114 5.03 -9.19 12.84
C ILE A 114 5.27 -9.13 14.36
N ASN A 115 5.60 -7.96 14.91
CA ASN A 115 5.87 -7.74 16.33
C ASN A 115 4.77 -6.88 16.94
N PRO A 116 3.65 -7.46 17.39
CA PRO A 116 2.63 -6.74 18.12
C PRO A 116 3.12 -6.47 19.55
N VAL A 117 4.15 -5.65 19.74
CA VAL A 117 4.46 -5.12 21.07
C VAL A 117 3.20 -4.39 21.57
N ARG A 118 2.72 -4.80 22.76
CA ARG A 118 1.52 -4.30 23.43
C ARG A 118 1.43 -2.77 23.32
N SER A 119 0.61 -2.28 22.40
CA SER A 119 0.03 -0.95 22.55
C SER A 119 -0.74 -0.95 23.87
N PRO A 120 -0.54 0.02 24.78
CA PRO A 120 -1.36 0.13 25.98
C PRO A 120 -2.81 0.22 25.53
N ARG A 121 -3.65 -0.69 26.03
CA ARG A 121 -5.10 -0.57 25.85
C ARG A 121 -5.50 0.73 26.53
N LEU A 122 -5.93 1.73 25.76
CA LEU A 122 -6.51 2.93 26.33
C LEU A 122 -7.86 2.54 26.96
N PRO A 123 -8.25 3.06 28.15
CA PRO A 123 -9.46 2.63 28.82
C PRO A 123 -10.70 3.01 28.01
N GLU A 124 -11.49 2.00 27.65
CA GLU A 124 -12.81 2.14 27.03
C GLU A 124 -13.76 2.84 28.02
N SER A 125 -14.21 4.04 27.67
CA SER A 125 -15.48 4.58 28.17
C SER A 125 -16.40 4.83 26.96
N PRO A 126 -17.45 4.02 26.75
CA PRO A 126 -18.21 3.99 25.48
C PRO A 126 -19.01 5.26 25.18
N LEU A 127 -19.27 6.10 26.19
CA LEU A 127 -20.30 7.14 26.12
C LEU A 127 -19.78 8.52 25.66
N LYS A 128 -18.45 8.76 25.66
CA LYS A 128 -17.88 10.05 25.21
C LYS A 128 -17.48 10.07 23.73
N LEU A 129 -17.24 8.91 23.11
CA LEU A 129 -16.85 8.82 21.70
C LEU A 129 -18.03 9.00 20.74
N GLN A 130 -19.24 8.55 21.10
CA GLN A 130 -20.42 8.69 20.25
C GLN A 130 -20.81 10.16 20.04
N SER A 131 -20.76 11.01 21.08
CA SER A 131 -21.13 12.42 20.96
C SER A 131 -20.12 13.22 20.13
N VAL A 132 -18.82 12.93 20.27
CA VAL A 132 -17.74 13.55 19.48
C VAL A 132 -17.78 13.11 18.02
N LEU A 133 -18.09 11.83 17.75
CA LEU A 133 -18.24 11.31 16.39
C LEU A 133 -19.49 11.87 15.69
N LEU A 134 -20.62 12.01 16.38
CA LEU A 134 -21.82 12.65 15.83
C LEU A 134 -21.57 14.13 15.50
N ALA A 135 -20.95 14.88 16.41
CA ALA A 135 -20.62 16.29 16.19
C ALA A 135 -19.60 16.49 15.04
N SER A 136 -18.63 15.58 14.90
CA SER A 136 -17.64 15.64 13.81
C SER A 136 -18.25 15.26 12.46
N ARG A 137 -19.20 14.33 12.44
CA ARG A 137 -19.93 13.91 11.23
C ARG A 137 -20.79 15.06 10.70
N ASP A 138 -21.47 15.80 11.59
CA ASP A 138 -22.30 16.95 11.20
C ASP A 138 -21.46 18.12 10.64
N LEU A 139 -20.26 18.36 11.18
CA LEU A 139 -19.37 19.41 10.69
C LEU A 139 -18.79 19.08 9.30
N LEU A 140 -18.39 17.82 9.08
CA LEU A 140 -17.88 17.35 7.78
C LEU A 140 -18.99 17.26 6.72
N CYS A 141 -20.20 16.81 7.08
CA CYS A 141 -21.35 16.81 6.17
C CYS A 141 -21.73 18.23 5.73
N ARG A 142 -21.70 19.21 6.64
CA ARG A 142 -21.93 20.63 6.29
C ARG A 142 -20.84 21.21 5.40
N GLY A 143 -19.56 20.91 5.67
CA GLY A 143 -18.42 21.39 4.87
C GLY A 143 -18.37 20.80 3.46
N VAL A 144 -18.67 19.50 3.31
CA VAL A 144 -18.69 18.82 2.00
C VAL A 144 -19.90 19.26 1.16
N CYS A 145 -21.07 19.52 1.78
CA CYS A 145 -22.23 20.09 1.07
C CYS A 145 -21.97 21.48 0.51
N LEU A 146 -21.32 22.37 1.27
CA LEU A 146 -20.95 23.71 0.81
C LEU A 146 -19.97 23.63 -0.37
N TYR A 147 -18.94 22.78 -0.29
CA TYR A 147 -17.97 22.59 -1.37
C TYR A 147 -18.59 22.02 -2.66
N ILE A 148 -19.56 21.10 -2.55
CA ILE A 148 -20.25 20.53 -3.71
C ILE A 148 -21.25 21.54 -4.33
N GLN A 149 -21.94 22.35 -3.52
CA GLN A 149 -22.82 23.40 -4.04
C GLN A 149 -22.03 24.52 -4.76
N ASP A 150 -20.90 24.94 -4.21
CA ASP A 150 -20.05 25.97 -4.83
C ASP A 150 -19.43 25.49 -6.15
N THR A 151 -19.00 24.23 -6.22
CA THR A 151 -18.49 23.64 -7.46
C THR A 151 -19.59 23.47 -8.52
N HIS A 152 -20.81 23.06 -8.15
CA HIS A 152 -21.93 22.97 -9.10
C HIS A 152 -22.38 24.35 -9.62
N ARG A 153 -22.38 25.39 -8.75
CA ARG A 153 -22.71 26.78 -9.14
C ARG A 153 -21.63 27.41 -10.03
N ALA A 154 -20.35 27.09 -9.80
CA ALA A 154 -19.23 27.54 -10.63
C ALA A 154 -19.24 26.87 -12.02
N VAL A 155 -19.61 25.59 -12.11
CA VAL A 155 -19.69 24.85 -13.38
C VAL A 155 -20.87 25.31 -14.24
N THR A 156 -22.03 25.59 -13.64
CA THR A 156 -23.21 26.10 -14.37
C THR A 156 -23.02 27.52 -14.90
N ARG A 157 -22.32 28.41 -14.17
CA ARG A 157 -21.94 29.75 -14.68
C ARG A 157 -20.97 29.69 -15.87
N ARG A 158 -19.99 28.78 -15.87
CA ARG A 158 -19.07 28.63 -17.01
C ARG A 158 -19.77 28.11 -18.27
N ARG A 159 -20.76 27.21 -18.14
CA ARG A 159 -21.53 26.72 -19.29
C ARG A 159 -22.34 27.82 -19.98
N HIS A 160 -22.93 28.77 -19.25
CA HIS A 160 -23.64 29.89 -19.87
C HIS A 160 -22.71 30.88 -20.60
N HIS A 161 -21.49 31.07 -20.13
CA HIS A 161 -20.52 31.96 -20.78
C HIS A 161 -20.00 31.41 -22.12
N TYR A 162 -19.86 30.09 -22.26
CA TYR A 162 -19.48 29.47 -23.55
C TYR A 162 -20.64 29.44 -24.55
N VAL A 163 -21.89 29.32 -24.09
CA VAL A 163 -23.07 29.36 -24.96
C VAL A 163 -23.35 30.78 -25.48
N GLN A 164 -23.06 31.83 -24.71
CA GLN A 164 -23.17 33.23 -25.18
C GLN A 164 -22.04 33.66 -26.15
N MET A 165 -20.88 33.00 -26.12
CA MET A 165 -19.76 33.29 -27.05
C MET A 165 -19.82 32.50 -28.36
N ALA A 166 -20.76 31.56 -28.50
CA ALA A 166 -20.97 30.75 -29.70
C ALA A 166 -22.15 31.23 -30.56
N ALA A 167 -22.74 32.37 -30.22
CA ALA A 167 -23.86 32.98 -30.93
C ALA A 167 -23.49 34.40 -31.40
N PHE A 168 -22.48 34.50 -32.28
CA PHE A 168 -22.29 35.57 -33.26
C PHE A 168 -21.46 35.03 -34.43
#